data_AF-A0A3S4P5E1-F1
#
_entry.id   AF-A0A3S4P5E1-F1
#
_cell.length_a   1.000
_cell.length_b   1.000
_cell.length_c   1.000
_cell.angle_alpha   90.00
_cell.angle_beta   90.00
_cell.angle_gamma   90.00
#
_symmetry.space_group_name_H-M   'P 1'
#
loop_
_entity.id
_entity.type
_entity.pdbx_description
1 polymer ?
#
loop_
_entity_poly.entity_id
_entity_poly.type
_entity_poly.pdbx_seq_one_letter_code
_entity_poly.pdbx_strand_id
1 'polypeptide(L)'
;MACDGGASFVRRTLNVPFEGKTAPNQWIVVDIANDPLSTPHIYLCCDPVRPYVSAALPHAVRRFEFMVMPGETEEQLREPQNMRKLLSKVLPNPDNVELIRQRVYTHNARLAQRFRIDRVLLAGDAAHIMPVWQGQGYNSGMRDAFNLAWKLALVIQGKARDALLDTYQQERRDHAKAMIDLSVTAGNVLAPPKRWQGTLRDGVSWLLNYLPPVKRYFLEMRFKPMPQYYGGALVREGEAKHSPVGKMFIQPKVTLENGDVTLLDNAIGANFAVIGWGCNPLWGMSDEQIQQWRALGTRFIQVVPEVQIHTAQDNHDGVLRVGDTQGRLRSWFAQHNASLVVMRPDRFVAATAIPQTLGKTLNKLASVMTLTRPDADVLSKR
;
A
#
# COMPACT_ATOMS: atom_id res chain seq x y z
N MET A 1 -18.81 -4.62 3.46
CA MET A 1 -17.37 -4.91 3.66
C MET A 1 -17.14 -5.21 5.13
N ALA A 2 -16.40 -6.26 5.45
CA ALA A 2 -16.03 -6.62 6.82
C ALA A 2 -14.62 -6.11 7.13
N CYS A 3 -14.56 -5.11 8.01
CA CYS A 3 -13.34 -4.51 8.54
C CYS A 3 -13.29 -4.68 10.07
N ASP A 4 -13.76 -5.82 10.56
CA ASP A 4 -14.01 -6.14 11.98
C ASP A 4 -12.80 -6.76 12.71
N GLY A 5 -11.60 -6.57 12.14
CA GLY A 5 -10.33 -6.89 12.80
C GLY A 5 -9.88 -8.36 12.74
N GLY A 6 -8.78 -8.66 13.42
CA GLY A 6 -8.12 -9.97 13.33
C GLY A 6 -8.98 -11.15 13.79
N ALA A 7 -9.82 -10.91 14.80
CA ALA A 7 -10.82 -11.85 15.30
C ALA A 7 -12.17 -11.69 14.56
N SER A 8 -12.16 -11.36 13.26
CA SER A 8 -13.36 -11.12 12.46
C SER A 8 -14.46 -12.15 12.74
N PHE A 9 -15.61 -11.65 13.18
CA PHE A 9 -16.84 -12.42 13.36
C PHE A 9 -17.39 -12.85 12.01
N VAL A 10 -17.35 -11.94 11.03
CA VAL A 10 -17.85 -12.20 9.67
C VAL A 10 -17.07 -13.32 9.00
N ARG A 11 -15.73 -13.28 9.04
CA ARG A 11 -14.87 -14.34 8.47
C ARG A 11 -15.19 -15.70 9.07
N ARG A 12 -15.34 -15.76 10.40
CA ARG A 12 -15.63 -17.01 11.14
C ARG A 12 -17.01 -17.54 10.81
N THR A 13 -18.01 -16.67 10.72
CA THR A 13 -19.39 -17.05 10.38
C THR A 13 -19.49 -17.60 8.95
N LEU A 14 -18.71 -17.05 8.02
CA LEU A 14 -18.62 -17.54 6.64
C LEU A 14 -17.70 -18.77 6.48
N ASN A 15 -17.16 -19.30 7.57
CA ASN A 15 -16.24 -20.44 7.61
C ASN A 15 -15.06 -20.32 6.62
N VAL A 16 -14.52 -19.10 6.47
CA VAL A 16 -13.39 -18.84 5.58
C VAL A 16 -12.10 -19.25 6.28
N PRO A 17 -11.30 -20.18 5.72
CA PRO A 17 -10.05 -20.60 6.34
C PRO A 17 -9.08 -19.43 6.49
N PHE A 18 -8.42 -19.38 7.65
CA PHE A 18 -7.46 -18.33 7.99
C PHE A 18 -6.08 -18.96 8.22
N GLU A 19 -5.41 -19.24 7.11
CA GLU A 19 -4.16 -20.01 7.06
C GLU A 19 -2.98 -19.19 7.58
N GLY A 20 -1.97 -19.85 8.17
CA GLY A 20 -0.68 -19.22 8.46
C GLY A 20 -0.02 -19.79 9.71
N LYS A 21 0.74 -18.97 10.46
CA LYS A 21 1.40 -19.35 11.71
C LYS A 21 1.18 -18.34 12.83
N THR A 22 1.11 -18.81 14.07
CA THR A 22 1.21 -17.97 15.27
C THR A 22 2.65 -18.05 15.76
N ALA A 23 3.29 -16.90 15.99
CA ALA A 23 4.62 -16.89 16.55
C ALA A 23 4.58 -17.40 18.00
N PRO A 24 5.57 -18.21 18.43
CA PRO A 24 5.64 -18.66 19.81
C PRO A 24 5.95 -17.50 20.77
N ASN A 25 6.65 -16.47 20.28
CA ASN A 25 7.11 -15.36 21.11
C ASN A 25 6.03 -14.29 21.25
N GLN A 26 5.75 -13.94 22.50
CA GLN A 26 4.88 -12.83 22.86
C GLN A 26 5.72 -11.58 23.13
N TRP A 27 5.07 -10.41 23.03
CA TRP A 27 5.71 -9.13 23.25
C TRP A 27 4.85 -8.28 24.17
N ILE A 28 5.46 -7.66 25.16
CA ILE A 28 4.79 -6.68 26.01
C ILE A 28 5.04 -5.27 25.48
N VAL A 29 3.96 -4.56 25.19
CA VAL A 29 3.98 -3.17 24.73
C VAL A 29 3.67 -2.29 25.93
N VAL A 30 4.56 -1.34 26.18
CA VAL A 30 4.50 -0.37 27.28
C VAL A 30 4.59 1.02 26.68
N ASP A 31 3.58 1.86 26.91
CA ASP A 31 3.66 3.27 26.52
C ASP A 31 3.74 4.15 27.77
N ILE A 32 4.63 5.13 27.73
CA ILE A 32 4.80 6.15 28.76
C ILE A 32 4.48 7.53 28.20
N ALA A 33 3.87 8.40 29.02
CA ALA A 33 3.48 9.75 28.64
C ALA A 33 4.62 10.77 28.70
N ASN A 34 5.61 10.49 29.54
CA ASN A 34 6.69 11.40 29.88
C ASN A 34 8.04 10.85 29.38
N ASP A 35 8.23 10.82 28.06
CA ASP A 35 9.47 10.35 27.42
C ASP A 35 10.72 11.04 27.99
N PRO A 36 11.57 10.32 28.74
CA PRO A 36 12.76 10.90 29.36
C PRO A 36 13.99 10.86 28.44
N LEU A 37 13.91 10.15 27.31
CA LEU A 37 15.03 9.99 26.38
C LEU A 37 15.06 11.12 25.34
N SER A 38 13.91 11.71 25.02
CA SER A 38 13.76 12.89 24.14
C SER A 38 14.46 12.80 22.78
N THR A 39 14.73 11.58 22.29
CA THR A 39 15.24 11.35 20.93
C THR A 39 14.09 11.00 19.99
N PRO A 40 14.06 11.51 18.74
CA PRO A 40 12.95 11.26 17.81
C PRO A 40 13.02 9.89 17.11
N HIS A 41 14.02 9.07 17.45
CA HIS A 41 14.34 7.86 16.71
C HIS A 41 13.54 6.65 17.20
N ILE A 42 13.32 5.72 16.26
CA ILE A 42 12.86 4.37 16.55
C ILE A 42 14.08 3.45 16.53
N TYR A 43 14.30 2.76 17.63
CA TYR A 43 15.36 1.79 17.81
C TYR A 43 14.77 0.40 17.87
N LEU A 44 15.30 -0.49 17.04
CA LEU A 44 15.10 -1.92 17.18
C LEU A 44 16.40 -2.54 17.69
N CYS A 45 16.41 -2.89 18.97
CA CYS A 45 17.57 -3.40 19.66
C CYS A 45 17.51 -4.92 19.70
N CYS A 46 18.38 -5.55 18.91
CA CYS A 46 18.40 -6.98 18.73
C CYS A 46 19.23 -7.70 19.82
N ASP A 47 19.01 -7.34 21.07
CA ASP A 47 19.76 -7.86 22.22
C ASP A 47 19.60 -9.39 22.34
N PRO A 48 20.71 -10.17 22.48
CA PRO A 48 20.69 -11.63 22.50
C PRO A 48 20.05 -12.25 23.75
N VAL A 49 19.86 -11.46 24.81
CA VAL A 49 19.18 -11.86 26.05
C VAL A 49 17.69 -11.54 25.98
N ARG A 50 17.33 -10.31 25.61
CA ARG A 50 15.94 -9.88 25.43
C ARG A 50 15.87 -8.74 24.40
N PRO A 51 15.47 -9.05 23.15
CA PRO A 51 15.22 -8.04 22.13
C PRO A 51 14.15 -7.04 22.57
N TYR A 52 14.31 -5.78 22.17
CA TYR A 52 13.34 -4.74 22.47
C TYR A 52 13.27 -3.68 21.38
N VAL A 53 12.13 -2.97 21.32
CA VAL A 53 11.90 -1.80 20.50
C VAL A 53 11.72 -0.58 21.40
N SER A 54 12.28 0.55 21.01
CA SER A 54 11.98 1.88 21.58
C SER A 54 11.53 2.79 20.45
N ALA A 55 10.30 3.27 20.50
CA ALA A 55 9.71 4.10 19.46
C ALA A 55 9.18 5.40 20.07
N ALA A 56 9.74 6.53 19.63
CA ALA A 56 9.16 7.84 19.93
C ALA A 56 7.82 7.98 19.19
N LEU A 57 6.78 8.43 19.91
CA LEU A 57 5.46 8.72 19.39
C LEU A 57 5.14 10.22 19.59
N PRO A 58 4.11 10.77 18.93
CA PRO A 58 3.68 12.15 19.15
C PRO A 58 3.36 12.45 20.61
N HIS A 59 3.38 13.74 20.98
CA HIS A 59 3.02 14.24 22.31
C HIS A 59 3.91 13.73 23.46
N ALA A 60 5.22 13.58 23.19
CA ALA A 60 6.19 13.06 24.16
C ALA A 60 5.86 11.66 24.71
N VAL A 61 5.01 10.91 24.00
CA VAL A 61 4.76 9.50 24.31
C VAL A 61 5.92 8.68 23.80
N ARG A 62 6.40 7.72 24.59
CA ARG A 62 7.36 6.71 24.12
C ARG A 62 6.84 5.32 24.33
N ARG A 63 6.95 4.51 23.29
CA ARG A 63 6.60 3.10 23.31
C ARG A 63 7.83 2.24 23.45
N PHE A 64 7.75 1.28 24.35
CA PHE A 64 8.67 0.16 24.44
C PHE A 64 7.95 -1.14 24.11
N GLU A 65 8.61 -2.00 23.34
CA GLU A 65 8.14 -3.37 23.11
C GLU A 65 9.24 -4.31 23.57
N PHE A 66 8.96 -5.18 24.54
CA PHE A 66 9.91 -6.17 25.05
C PHE A 66 9.44 -7.57 24.72
N MET A 67 10.34 -8.43 24.28
CA MET A 67 10.02 -9.85 24.16
C MET A 67 9.73 -10.46 25.53
N VAL A 68 8.62 -11.20 25.64
CA VAL A 68 8.29 -12.03 26.81
C VAL A 68 9.14 -13.30 26.73
N MET A 69 9.92 -13.57 27.76
CA MET A 69 10.83 -14.71 27.78
C MET A 69 10.09 -15.98 28.22
N PRO A 70 10.59 -17.19 27.85
CA PRO A 70 10.02 -18.44 28.33
C PRO A 70 9.95 -18.48 29.86
N GLY A 71 8.77 -18.78 30.41
CA GLY A 71 8.52 -18.83 31.85
C GLY A 71 7.99 -17.53 32.48
N GLU A 72 7.94 -16.42 31.72
CA GLU A 72 7.27 -15.20 32.16
C GLU A 72 5.79 -15.20 31.76
N THR A 73 4.96 -14.63 32.62
CA THR A 73 3.52 -14.43 32.37
C THR A 73 3.19 -12.94 32.25
N GLU A 74 2.06 -12.62 31.61
CA GLU A 74 1.61 -11.23 31.51
C GLU A 74 1.37 -10.61 32.89
N GLU A 75 0.82 -11.38 33.82
CA GLU A 75 0.53 -10.96 35.19
C GLU A 75 1.83 -10.58 35.93
N GLN A 76 2.85 -11.44 35.86
CA GLN A 76 4.15 -11.16 36.47
C GLN A 76 4.80 -9.91 35.87
N LEU A 77 4.75 -9.74 34.54
CA LEU A 77 5.33 -8.56 33.90
C LEU A 77 4.59 -7.27 34.23
N ARG A 78 3.31 -7.34 34.63
CA ARG A 78 2.49 -6.21 35.11
C ARG A 78 2.80 -5.80 36.53
N GLU A 79 3.46 -6.64 37.31
CA GLU A 79 3.87 -6.25 38.66
C GLU A 79 4.85 -5.06 38.60
N PRO A 80 4.63 -3.99 39.41
CA PRO A 80 5.43 -2.77 39.34
C PRO A 80 6.94 -3.00 39.44
N GLN A 81 7.36 -3.97 40.26
CA GLN A 81 8.78 -4.31 40.43
C GLN A 81 9.40 -4.92 39.17
N ASN A 82 8.68 -5.82 38.49
CA ASN A 82 9.14 -6.45 37.25
C ASN A 82 9.11 -5.46 36.07
N MET A 83 8.08 -4.59 36.01
CA MET A 83 8.02 -3.51 35.03
C MET A 83 9.18 -2.52 35.21
N ARG A 84 9.46 -2.12 36.45
CA ARG A 84 10.61 -1.26 36.78
C ARG A 84 11.92 -1.90 36.32
N LYS A 85 12.12 -3.19 36.56
CA LYS A 85 13.30 -3.95 36.11
C LYS A 85 13.41 -4.04 34.58
N LEU A 86 12.28 -4.12 33.89
CA LEU A 86 12.22 -4.07 32.43
C LEU A 86 12.65 -2.69 31.91
N LEU A 87 12.06 -1.64 32.47
CA LEU A 87 12.30 -0.26 32.06
C LEU A 87 13.70 0.23 32.43
N SER A 88 14.30 -0.27 33.52
CA SER A 88 15.68 0.10 33.91
C SER A 88 16.73 -0.29 32.88
N LYS A 89 16.40 -1.19 31.94
CA LYS A 89 17.27 -1.56 30.81
C LYS A 89 17.39 -0.45 29.76
N VAL A 90 16.38 0.41 29.66
CA VAL A 90 16.25 1.41 28.59
C VAL A 90 16.09 2.84 29.10
N LEU A 91 15.70 3.02 30.36
CA LEU A 91 15.49 4.32 30.99
C LEU A 91 16.55 4.59 32.07
N PRO A 92 17.05 5.83 32.17
CA PRO A 92 17.98 6.23 33.23
C PRO A 92 17.30 6.28 34.61
N ASN A 93 16.03 6.67 34.68
CA ASN A 93 15.24 6.69 35.91
C ASN A 93 13.88 5.99 35.67
N PRO A 94 13.75 4.70 36.00
CA PRO A 94 12.51 3.94 35.80
C PRO A 94 11.39 4.28 36.82
N ASP A 95 11.64 5.16 37.78
CA ASP A 95 10.70 5.46 38.88
C ASP A 95 9.80 6.65 38.56
N ASN A 96 10.28 7.50 37.66
CA ASN A 96 9.57 8.68 37.19
C ASN A 96 8.97 8.41 35.82
N VAL A 97 8.09 7.41 35.73
CA VAL A 97 7.39 7.04 34.50
C VAL A 97 5.89 7.12 34.70
N GLU A 98 5.22 7.82 33.79
CA GLU A 98 3.76 7.89 33.73
C GLU A 98 3.27 6.87 32.70
N LEU A 99 2.83 5.71 33.20
CA LEU A 99 2.40 4.59 32.36
C LEU A 99 1.01 4.86 31.76
N ILE A 100 0.91 4.87 30.43
CA ILE A 100 -0.36 4.97 29.71
C ILE A 100 -0.99 3.59 29.53
N ARG A 101 -0.19 2.62 29.06
CA ARG A 101 -0.67 1.27 28.79
C ARG A 101 0.41 0.22 28.93
N GLN A 102 -0.04 -0.99 29.26
CA GLN A 102 0.75 -2.21 29.24
C GLN A 102 -0.11 -3.37 28.72
N ARG A 103 0.31 -4.01 27.63
CA ARG A 103 -0.42 -5.15 27.03
C ARG A 103 0.53 -6.15 26.40
N VAL A 104 0.28 -7.43 26.63
CA VAL A 104 0.96 -8.51 25.92
C VAL A 104 0.23 -8.82 24.61
N TYR A 105 1.00 -8.90 23.53
CA TYR A 105 0.53 -9.23 22.20
C TYR A 105 1.25 -10.46 21.66
N THR A 106 0.47 -11.33 21.02
CA THR A 106 1.00 -12.46 20.27
C THR A 106 1.03 -12.10 18.78
N HIS A 107 2.19 -12.25 18.16
CA HIS A 107 2.35 -11.96 16.74
C HIS A 107 1.72 -13.10 15.92
N ASN A 108 0.76 -12.75 15.06
CA ASN A 108 0.13 -13.68 14.15
C ASN A 108 0.51 -13.33 12.71
N ALA A 109 0.73 -14.36 11.91
CA ALA A 109 0.95 -14.27 10.47
C ALA A 109 -0.13 -15.12 9.83
N ARG A 110 -1.23 -14.50 9.39
CA ARG A 110 -2.42 -15.20 8.90
C ARG A 110 -2.99 -14.53 7.67
N LEU A 111 -3.58 -15.32 6.78
CA LEU A 111 -4.12 -14.87 5.52
C LEU A 111 -5.40 -15.66 5.20
N ALA A 112 -6.50 -14.95 4.95
CA ALA A 112 -7.78 -15.56 4.60
C ALA A 112 -7.68 -16.20 3.23
N GLN A 113 -8.15 -17.44 3.07
CA GLN A 113 -8.07 -18.16 1.79
C GLN A 113 -8.81 -17.41 0.67
N ARG A 114 -9.96 -16.82 1.01
CA ARG A 114 -10.78 -16.01 0.12
C ARG A 114 -11.01 -14.63 0.74
N PHE A 115 -10.84 -13.59 -0.05
CA PHE A 115 -11.10 -12.20 0.35
C PHE A 115 -12.53 -11.78 0.03
N ARG A 116 -13.22 -12.56 -0.81
CA ARG A 116 -14.58 -12.34 -1.24
C ARG A 116 -15.38 -13.63 -1.20
N ILE A 117 -16.60 -13.54 -0.68
CA ILE A 117 -17.60 -14.60 -0.62
C ILE A 117 -18.94 -13.96 -1.01
N ASP A 118 -19.40 -14.23 -2.22
CA ASP A 118 -20.56 -13.59 -2.83
C ASP A 118 -20.51 -12.06 -2.70
N ARG A 119 -21.39 -11.48 -1.87
CA ARG A 119 -21.48 -10.03 -1.62
C ARG A 119 -20.68 -9.55 -0.41
N VAL A 120 -19.99 -10.46 0.28
CA VAL A 120 -19.16 -10.15 1.45
C VAL A 120 -17.69 -10.06 1.04
N LEU A 121 -17.06 -8.96 1.42
CA LEU A 121 -15.65 -8.65 1.16
C LEU A 121 -14.94 -8.46 2.51
N LEU A 122 -13.84 -9.17 2.74
CA LEU A 122 -12.98 -9.04 3.91
C LEU A 122 -11.84 -8.06 3.58
N ALA A 123 -11.54 -7.11 4.47
CA ALA A 123 -10.43 -6.16 4.28
C ALA A 123 -9.64 -5.90 5.56
N GLY A 124 -8.36 -5.56 5.43
CA GLY A 124 -7.45 -5.34 6.56
C GLY A 124 -7.28 -6.60 7.41
N ASP A 125 -7.25 -6.44 8.73
CA ASP A 125 -7.00 -7.54 9.67
C ASP A 125 -8.03 -8.68 9.59
N ALA A 126 -9.23 -8.41 9.06
CA ALA A 126 -10.21 -9.46 8.77
C ALA A 126 -9.70 -10.43 7.68
N ALA A 127 -8.94 -9.93 6.70
CA ALA A 127 -8.41 -10.67 5.58
C ALA A 127 -6.94 -11.13 5.78
N HIS A 128 -6.11 -10.36 6.48
CA HIS A 128 -4.71 -10.69 6.73
C HIS A 128 -4.19 -10.06 8.01
N ILE A 129 -3.46 -10.83 8.81
CA ILE A 129 -2.72 -10.32 9.97
C ILE A 129 -1.24 -10.59 9.72
N MET A 130 -0.40 -9.61 10.02
CA MET A 130 1.04 -9.72 9.85
C MET A 130 1.77 -9.23 11.11
N PRO A 131 2.96 -9.80 11.40
CA PRO A 131 3.82 -9.30 12.47
C PRO A 131 4.16 -7.81 12.31
N VAL A 132 4.27 -7.09 13.43
CA VAL A 132 4.37 -5.62 13.45
C VAL A 132 5.79 -5.10 13.16
N TRP A 133 6.74 -5.98 12.83
CA TRP A 133 8.15 -5.66 12.59
C TRP A 133 8.42 -4.53 11.59
N GLN A 134 7.49 -4.25 10.68
CA GLN A 134 7.60 -3.18 9.68
C GLN A 134 6.41 -2.21 9.70
N GLY A 135 5.52 -2.29 10.70
CA GLY A 135 4.32 -1.44 10.78
C GLY A 135 3.36 -1.57 9.59
N GLN A 136 3.27 -2.76 8.97
CA GLN A 136 2.59 -2.91 7.67
C GLN A 136 1.11 -3.28 7.74
N GLY A 137 0.60 -3.78 8.88
CA GLY A 137 -0.81 -4.20 9.00
C GLY A 137 -1.80 -3.09 8.64
N TYR A 138 -1.73 -1.96 9.36
CA TYR A 138 -2.57 -0.78 9.10
C TYR A 138 -2.42 -0.27 7.67
N ASN A 139 -1.18 -0.13 7.19
CA ASN A 139 -0.89 0.34 5.83
C ASN A 139 -1.49 -0.58 4.76
N SER A 140 -1.44 -1.90 4.96
CA SER A 140 -2.01 -2.87 4.03
C SER A 140 -3.54 -2.83 4.04
N GLY A 141 -4.16 -2.70 5.24
CA GLY A 141 -5.61 -2.54 5.36
C GLY A 141 -6.13 -1.26 4.69
N MET A 142 -5.40 -0.14 4.81
CA MET A 142 -5.75 1.08 4.09
C MET A 142 -5.70 0.89 2.57
N ARG A 143 -4.66 0.22 2.06
CA ARG A 143 -4.55 -0.11 0.63
C ARG A 143 -5.69 -0.99 0.14
N ASP A 144 -6.17 -1.92 0.97
CA ASP A 144 -7.35 -2.73 0.64
C ASP A 144 -8.60 -1.87 0.48
N ALA A 145 -8.84 -0.95 1.41
CA ALA A 145 -9.97 -0.04 1.36
C ALA A 145 -9.92 0.85 0.11
N PHE A 146 -8.75 1.43 -0.20
CA PHE A 146 -8.54 2.23 -1.42
C PHE A 146 -8.77 1.43 -2.70
N ASN A 147 -8.34 0.16 -2.74
CA ASN A 147 -8.57 -0.72 -3.89
C ASN A 147 -10.06 -1.06 -4.08
N LEU A 148 -10.78 -1.29 -2.98
CA LEU A 148 -12.19 -1.68 -2.99
C LEU A 148 -13.14 -0.51 -3.25
N ALA A 149 -12.86 0.67 -2.70
CA ALA A 149 -13.81 1.78 -2.66
C ALA A 149 -14.31 2.17 -4.06
N TRP A 150 -13.41 2.34 -5.03
CA TRP A 150 -13.80 2.73 -6.39
C TRP A 150 -14.51 1.60 -7.14
N LYS A 151 -14.09 0.34 -6.94
CA LYS A 151 -14.72 -0.83 -7.57
C LYS A 151 -16.16 -0.99 -7.09
N LEU A 152 -16.36 -0.90 -5.77
CA LEU A 152 -17.68 -0.92 -5.16
C LEU A 152 -18.55 0.23 -5.64
N ALA A 153 -18.01 1.44 -5.70
CA ALA A 153 -18.74 2.60 -6.21
C ALA A 153 -19.25 2.35 -7.65
N LEU A 154 -18.40 1.83 -8.55
CA LEU A 154 -18.83 1.51 -9.91
C LEU A 154 -19.91 0.43 -9.97
N VAL A 155 -19.80 -0.63 -9.16
CA VAL A 155 -20.81 -1.70 -9.13
C VAL A 155 -22.14 -1.20 -8.57
N ILE A 156 -22.12 -0.43 -7.49
CA ILE A 156 -23.33 0.14 -6.87
C ILE A 156 -24.02 1.13 -7.82
N GLN A 157 -23.24 1.93 -8.55
CA GLN A 157 -23.77 2.88 -9.55
C GLN A 157 -24.22 2.18 -10.84
N GLY A 158 -24.10 0.86 -10.96
CA GLY A 158 -24.45 0.11 -12.17
C GLY A 158 -23.51 0.39 -13.36
N LYS A 159 -22.32 0.95 -13.12
CA LYS A 159 -21.29 1.27 -14.13
C LYS A 159 -20.33 0.11 -14.40
N ALA A 160 -20.34 -0.91 -13.54
CA ALA A 160 -19.59 -2.15 -13.70
C ALA A 160 -20.39 -3.33 -13.16
N ARG A 161 -20.15 -4.52 -13.71
CA ARG A 161 -20.71 -5.76 -13.17
C ARG A 161 -19.96 -6.18 -11.91
N ASP A 162 -20.63 -7.01 -11.14
CA ASP A 162 -20.17 -7.54 -9.85
C ASP A 162 -18.83 -8.30 -9.95
N ALA A 163 -18.50 -8.86 -11.12
CA ALA A 163 -17.22 -9.52 -11.41
C ALA A 163 -16.00 -8.59 -11.26
N LEU A 164 -16.16 -7.26 -11.36
CA LEU A 164 -15.09 -6.31 -11.07
C LEU A 164 -14.53 -6.49 -9.65
N LEU A 165 -15.35 -6.87 -8.68
CA LEU A 165 -14.93 -7.05 -7.29
C LEU A 165 -14.04 -8.28 -7.10
N ASP A 166 -14.05 -9.25 -8.02
CA ASP A 166 -13.15 -10.42 -7.95
C ASP A 166 -11.69 -10.02 -8.17
N THR A 167 -11.46 -8.92 -8.89
CA THR A 167 -10.12 -8.36 -9.10
C THR A 167 -9.47 -7.90 -7.80
N TYR A 168 -10.24 -7.60 -6.74
CA TYR A 168 -9.69 -7.22 -5.44
C TYR A 168 -8.77 -8.31 -4.86
N GLN A 169 -9.23 -9.56 -4.86
CA GLN A 169 -8.42 -10.66 -4.37
C GLN A 169 -7.19 -10.88 -5.25
N GLN A 170 -7.37 -10.87 -6.58
CA GLN A 170 -6.28 -11.07 -7.55
C GLN A 170 -5.16 -10.03 -7.38
N GLU A 171 -5.53 -8.79 -7.06
CA GLU A 171 -4.57 -7.68 -6.90
C GLU A 171 -3.91 -7.66 -5.53
N ARG A 172 -4.64 -7.98 -4.45
CA ARG A 172 -4.21 -7.72 -3.07
C ARG A 172 -3.64 -8.92 -2.34
N ARG A 173 -4.11 -10.13 -2.65
CA ARG A 173 -3.75 -11.35 -1.91
C ARG A 173 -2.26 -11.66 -1.97
N ASP A 174 -1.67 -11.66 -3.16
CA ASP A 174 -0.26 -12.04 -3.35
C ASP A 174 0.68 -11.03 -2.69
N HIS A 175 0.35 -9.73 -2.78
CA HIS A 175 1.09 -8.70 -2.09
C HIS A 175 0.97 -8.85 -0.57
N ALA A 176 -0.23 -9.10 -0.03
CA ALA A 176 -0.41 -9.34 1.40
C ALA A 176 0.40 -10.56 1.87
N LYS A 177 0.40 -11.65 1.08
CA LYS A 177 1.20 -12.84 1.37
C LYS A 177 2.70 -12.53 1.39
N ALA A 178 3.23 -11.84 0.37
CA ALA A 178 4.64 -11.47 0.30
C ALA A 178 5.06 -10.59 1.49
N MET A 179 4.18 -9.68 1.92
CA MET A 179 4.43 -8.86 3.11
C MET A 179 4.40 -9.67 4.41
N ILE A 180 3.50 -10.66 4.53
CA ILE A 180 3.49 -11.58 5.68
C ILE A 180 4.80 -12.37 5.73
N ASP A 181 5.21 -12.99 4.62
CA ASP A 181 6.42 -13.80 4.54
C ASP A 181 7.67 -12.96 4.87
N LEU A 182 7.72 -11.72 4.39
CA LEU A 182 8.79 -10.78 4.70
C LEU A 182 8.83 -10.43 6.19
N SER A 183 7.67 -10.11 6.79
CA SER A 183 7.56 -9.79 8.21
C SER A 183 7.94 -10.97 9.12
N VAL A 184 7.59 -12.20 8.73
CA VAL A 184 8.01 -13.43 9.44
C VAL A 184 9.53 -13.61 9.36
N THR A 185 10.10 -13.45 8.17
CA THR A 185 11.55 -13.57 7.96
C THR A 185 12.32 -12.52 8.75
N ALA A 186 11.87 -11.26 8.71
CA ALA A 186 12.45 -10.18 9.48
C ALA A 186 12.46 -10.49 10.99
N GLY A 187 11.34 -11.01 11.54
CA GLY A 187 11.26 -11.41 12.94
C GLY A 187 12.29 -12.46 13.33
N ASN A 188 12.50 -13.48 12.50
CA ASN A 188 13.49 -14.53 12.76
C ASN A 188 14.94 -14.02 12.75
N VAL A 189 15.24 -12.99 11.95
CA VAL A 189 16.58 -12.37 11.88
C VAL A 189 16.81 -11.44 13.06
N LEU A 190 15.81 -10.62 13.40
CA LEU A 190 15.92 -9.59 14.43
C LEU A 190 15.87 -10.18 15.84
N ALA A 191 15.06 -11.21 16.04
CA ALA A 191 14.92 -11.89 17.31
C ALA A 191 15.12 -13.41 17.14
N PRO A 192 16.37 -13.86 16.93
CA PRO A 192 16.64 -15.27 16.70
C PRO A 192 16.37 -16.10 17.96
N PRO A 193 15.84 -17.33 17.83
CA PRO A 193 15.48 -18.16 18.97
C PRO A 193 16.71 -18.67 19.75
N LYS A 194 17.88 -18.74 19.13
CA LYS A 194 19.12 -19.24 19.77
C LYS A 194 20.17 -18.14 19.85
N ARG A 195 20.85 -18.05 21.00
CA ARG A 195 21.89 -17.02 21.27
C ARG A 195 23.01 -17.01 20.23
N TRP A 196 23.50 -18.18 19.80
CA TRP A 196 24.57 -18.28 18.81
C TRP A 196 24.18 -17.72 17.43
N GLN A 197 22.90 -17.80 17.07
CA GLN A 197 22.39 -17.20 15.82
C GLN A 197 22.46 -15.67 15.91
N GLY A 198 22.22 -15.10 17.10
CA GLY A 198 22.43 -13.68 17.38
C GLY A 198 23.90 -13.29 17.17
N THR A 199 24.83 -14.06 17.73
CA THR A 199 26.28 -13.82 17.54
C THR A 199 26.70 -13.88 16.07
N LEU A 200 26.21 -14.87 15.32
CA LEU A 200 26.47 -14.98 13.88
C LEU A 200 25.90 -13.77 13.12
N ARG A 201 24.65 -13.39 13.40
CA ARG A 201 24.02 -12.21 12.81
C ARG A 201 24.84 -10.95 13.10
N ASP A 202 25.30 -10.77 14.34
CA ASP A 202 26.07 -9.59 14.72
C ASP A 202 27.42 -9.55 14.01
N GLY A 203 28.09 -10.70 13.87
CA GLY A 203 29.30 -10.82 13.05
C GLY A 203 29.07 -10.50 11.58
N VAL A 204 28.00 -11.02 10.98
CA VAL A 204 27.62 -10.69 9.59
C VAL A 204 27.25 -9.21 9.46
N SER A 205 26.48 -8.64 10.38
CA SER A 205 26.10 -7.23 10.35
C SER A 205 27.32 -6.32 10.51
N TRP A 206 28.28 -6.70 11.36
CA TRP A 206 29.54 -5.99 11.50
C TRP A 206 30.35 -6.01 10.20
N LEU A 207 30.43 -7.17 9.53
CA LEU A 207 31.08 -7.28 8.21
C LEU A 207 30.38 -6.45 7.13
N LEU A 208 29.05 -6.50 7.07
CA LEU A 208 28.24 -5.76 6.09
C LEU A 208 28.32 -4.24 6.28
N ASN A 209 28.63 -3.76 7.49
CA ASN A 209 28.86 -2.33 7.72
C ASN A 209 30.07 -1.77 6.93
N TYR A 210 31.02 -2.62 6.54
CA TYR A 210 32.16 -2.25 5.70
C TYR A 210 31.82 -2.22 4.20
N LEU A 211 30.60 -2.61 3.81
CA LEU A 211 30.11 -2.57 2.42
C LEU A 211 28.99 -1.51 2.30
N PRO A 212 29.33 -0.24 2.00
CA PRO A 212 28.35 0.85 1.90
C PRO A 212 27.13 0.55 1.01
N PRO A 213 27.26 -0.14 -0.15
CA PRO A 213 26.11 -0.48 -0.98
C PRO A 213 25.12 -1.44 -0.28
N VAL A 214 25.63 -2.40 0.48
CA VAL A 214 24.79 -3.38 1.18
C VAL A 214 24.11 -2.73 2.38
N LYS A 215 24.86 -1.95 3.15
CA LYS A 215 24.31 -1.14 4.24
C LYS A 215 23.17 -0.24 3.73
N ARG A 216 23.37 0.45 2.61
CA ARG A 216 22.36 1.31 1.98
C ARG A 216 21.13 0.51 1.51
N TYR A 217 21.32 -0.66 0.91
CA TYR A 217 20.23 -1.53 0.46
C TYR A 217 19.29 -1.95 1.60
N PHE A 218 19.85 -2.30 2.77
CA PHE A 218 19.07 -2.65 3.95
C PHE A 218 18.42 -1.44 4.63
N LEU A 219 19.17 -0.33 4.80
CA LEU A 219 18.65 0.90 5.40
C LEU A 219 17.51 1.52 4.59
N GLU A 220 17.59 1.49 3.27
CA GLU A 220 16.55 1.99 2.37
C GLU A 220 15.39 0.97 2.19
N MET A 221 15.45 -0.19 2.85
CA MET A 221 14.48 -1.28 2.73
C MET A 221 14.20 -1.69 1.27
N ARG A 222 15.22 -1.69 0.41
CA ARG A 222 15.05 -1.95 -1.04
C ARG A 222 14.62 -3.38 -1.37
N PHE A 223 14.70 -4.29 -0.40
CA PHE A 223 14.15 -5.64 -0.48
C PHE A 223 12.63 -5.70 -0.29
N LYS A 224 12.01 -4.61 0.19
CA LYS A 224 10.56 -4.55 0.39
C LYS A 224 9.87 -4.68 -0.97
N PRO A 225 8.97 -5.65 -1.17
CA PRO A 225 8.26 -5.78 -2.43
C PRO A 225 7.36 -4.55 -2.61
N MET A 226 7.64 -3.79 -3.66
CA MET A 226 6.78 -2.66 -4.03
C MET A 226 5.41 -3.19 -4.49
N PRO A 227 4.30 -2.52 -4.13
CA PRO A 227 2.98 -2.91 -4.60
C PRO A 227 2.95 -2.94 -6.13
N GLN A 228 2.76 -4.13 -6.69
CA GLN A 228 2.59 -4.33 -8.13
C GLN A 228 1.49 -5.36 -8.37
N TYR A 229 0.54 -5.02 -9.22
CA TYR A 229 -0.52 -5.90 -9.67
C TYR A 229 -0.11 -6.59 -10.97
N TYR A 230 -0.22 -7.91 -10.99
CA TYR A 230 0.12 -8.72 -12.16
C TYR A 230 -1.12 -9.08 -12.99
N GLY A 231 -2.31 -9.09 -12.36
CA GLY A 231 -3.62 -9.29 -12.97
C GLY A 231 -4.69 -8.50 -12.21
N GLY A 232 -5.95 -8.61 -12.65
CA GLY A 232 -7.09 -7.86 -12.11
C GLY A 232 -7.58 -6.78 -13.09
N ALA A 233 -8.00 -5.62 -12.57
CA ALA A 233 -8.54 -4.51 -13.35
C ALA A 233 -7.42 -3.70 -14.03
N LEU A 234 -6.68 -4.34 -14.94
CA LEU A 234 -5.56 -3.79 -15.72
C LEU A 234 -5.35 -4.58 -17.01
N VAL A 235 -4.70 -3.97 -18.00
CA VAL A 235 -4.33 -4.58 -19.28
C VAL A 235 -2.82 -4.48 -19.47
N ARG A 236 -2.14 -5.63 -19.45
CA ARG A 236 -0.73 -5.74 -19.79
C ARG A 236 -0.58 -6.23 -21.23
N GLU A 237 0.23 -5.52 -22.01
CA GLU A 237 0.66 -5.99 -23.33
C GLU A 237 2.08 -6.55 -23.21
N GLY A 238 2.22 -7.86 -23.43
CA GLY A 238 3.50 -8.59 -23.39
C GLY A 238 4.06 -8.88 -21.99
N GLU A 239 5.06 -9.76 -21.94
CA GLU A 239 5.79 -10.17 -20.73
C GLU A 239 6.96 -9.21 -20.39
N ALA A 240 6.84 -7.93 -20.70
CA ALA A 240 7.90 -6.97 -20.43
C ALA A 240 8.18 -6.91 -18.92
N LYS A 241 9.36 -7.40 -18.51
CA LYS A 241 9.85 -7.46 -17.12
C LYS A 241 9.82 -6.09 -16.42
N HIS A 242 9.85 -5.00 -17.19
CA HIS A 242 9.86 -3.61 -16.72
C HIS A 242 8.60 -2.81 -17.04
N SER A 243 7.47 -3.46 -17.33
CA SER A 243 6.21 -2.74 -17.57
C SER A 243 5.83 -1.83 -16.39
N PRO A 244 5.35 -0.60 -16.64
CA PRO A 244 4.79 0.27 -15.61
C PRO A 244 3.36 -0.13 -15.20
N VAL A 245 2.69 -0.96 -16.01
CA VAL A 245 1.32 -1.41 -15.74
C VAL A 245 1.27 -2.22 -14.43
N GLY A 246 0.27 -1.92 -13.61
CA GLY A 246 0.08 -2.51 -12.29
C GLY A 246 0.94 -1.88 -11.20
N LYS A 247 1.73 -0.84 -11.49
CA LYS A 247 2.47 -0.06 -10.49
C LYS A 247 1.76 1.27 -10.22
N MET A 248 2.02 1.85 -9.05
CA MET A 248 1.56 3.20 -8.73
C MET A 248 2.26 4.22 -9.63
N PHE A 249 1.49 5.16 -10.16
CA PHE A 249 2.03 6.26 -10.96
C PHE A 249 2.83 7.23 -10.10
N ILE A 250 3.73 8.00 -10.70
CA ILE A 250 4.47 9.02 -9.97
C ILE A 250 3.56 10.18 -9.56
N GLN A 251 3.94 10.90 -8.52
CA GLN A 251 3.20 12.06 -8.02
C GLN A 251 4.03 13.35 -8.17
N PRO A 252 4.00 14.01 -9.34
CA PRO A 252 4.67 15.28 -9.56
C PRO A 252 3.78 16.48 -9.18
N LYS A 253 4.41 17.65 -9.06
CA LYS A 253 3.68 18.93 -9.13
C LYS A 253 3.46 19.29 -10.60
N VAL A 254 2.31 19.88 -10.90
CA VAL A 254 1.93 20.32 -12.23
C VAL A 254 1.36 21.74 -12.18
N THR A 255 1.62 22.51 -13.23
CA THR A 255 1.06 23.85 -13.42
C THR A 255 -0.23 23.74 -14.21
N LEU A 256 -1.32 24.35 -13.74
CA LEU A 256 -2.59 24.43 -14.45
C LEU A 256 -2.61 25.62 -15.42
N GLU A 257 -3.56 25.65 -16.36
CA GLU A 257 -3.68 26.75 -17.33
C GLU A 257 -3.95 28.13 -16.69
N ASN A 258 -4.43 28.18 -15.45
CA ASN A 258 -4.60 29.43 -14.72
C ASN A 258 -3.31 29.91 -14.00
N GLY A 259 -2.20 29.15 -14.13
CA GLY A 259 -0.92 29.43 -13.48
C GLY A 259 -0.74 28.78 -12.10
N ASP A 260 -1.77 28.16 -11.53
CA ASP A 260 -1.67 27.53 -10.21
C ASP A 260 -0.83 26.25 -10.26
N VAL A 261 0.00 26.04 -9.23
CA VAL A 261 0.77 24.81 -9.07
C VAL A 261 0.09 23.89 -8.06
N THR A 262 -0.25 22.68 -8.49
CA THR A 262 -0.88 21.67 -7.63
C THR A 262 -0.23 20.30 -7.78
N LEU A 263 -0.59 19.37 -6.91
CA LEU A 263 -0.22 17.98 -7.04
C LEU A 263 -1.06 17.31 -8.14
N LEU A 264 -0.47 16.43 -8.95
CA LEU A 264 -1.18 15.75 -10.04
C LEU A 264 -2.45 15.03 -9.54
N ASP A 265 -2.38 14.33 -8.41
CA ASP A 265 -3.58 13.68 -7.83
C ASP A 265 -4.72 14.65 -7.51
N ASN A 266 -4.44 15.91 -7.16
CA ASN A 266 -5.48 16.91 -6.89
C ASN A 266 -6.16 17.34 -8.20
N ALA A 267 -5.40 17.51 -9.27
CA ALA A 267 -5.93 17.81 -10.60
C ALA A 267 -6.82 16.66 -11.12
N ILE A 268 -6.49 15.42 -10.79
CA ILE A 268 -7.24 14.23 -11.19
C ILE A 268 -8.48 14.01 -10.32
N GLY A 269 -8.39 14.25 -9.01
CA GLY A 269 -9.44 13.93 -8.04
C GLY A 269 -9.71 12.42 -7.93
N ALA A 270 -10.83 11.97 -7.38
CA ALA A 270 -11.13 10.53 -7.19
C ALA A 270 -11.44 9.74 -8.49
N ASN A 271 -11.04 10.26 -9.64
CA ASN A 271 -11.43 9.78 -10.96
C ASN A 271 -10.38 8.87 -11.61
N PHE A 272 -10.78 8.19 -12.68
CA PHE A 272 -9.85 7.70 -13.69
C PHE A 272 -9.13 8.87 -14.37
N ALA A 273 -7.95 8.62 -14.92
CA ALA A 273 -7.28 9.58 -15.79
C ALA A 273 -6.71 8.92 -17.04
N VAL A 274 -6.78 9.62 -18.17
CA VAL A 274 -6.01 9.30 -19.38
C VAL A 274 -5.04 10.44 -19.60
N ILE A 275 -3.76 10.17 -19.38
CA ILE A 275 -2.70 11.18 -19.37
C ILE A 275 -1.84 10.99 -20.63
N GLY A 276 -1.82 11.97 -21.51
CA GLY A 276 -1.00 12.00 -22.72
C GLY A 276 0.18 12.96 -22.59
N TRP A 277 1.39 12.51 -22.88
CA TRP A 277 2.57 13.37 -22.99
C TRP A 277 2.68 13.95 -24.40
N GLY A 278 2.56 15.27 -24.53
CA GLY A 278 2.73 16.00 -25.80
C GLY A 278 1.76 15.57 -26.91
N CYS A 279 0.64 14.93 -26.57
CA CYS A 279 -0.34 14.44 -27.54
C CYS A 279 -1.76 14.60 -27.01
N ASN A 280 -2.74 14.67 -27.91
CA ASN A 280 -4.15 14.70 -27.56
C ASN A 280 -4.60 13.33 -27.02
N PRO A 281 -5.07 13.23 -25.76
CA PRO A 281 -5.50 11.97 -25.16
C PRO A 281 -6.81 11.41 -25.72
N LEU A 282 -7.48 12.12 -26.64
CA LEU A 282 -8.72 11.68 -27.29
C LEU A 282 -8.52 11.17 -28.72
N TRP A 283 -7.37 11.42 -29.35
CA TRP A 283 -7.18 11.27 -30.80
C TRP A 283 -7.53 9.88 -31.35
N GLY A 284 -7.22 8.81 -30.62
CA GLY A 284 -7.49 7.43 -31.03
C GLY A 284 -8.76 6.82 -30.48
N MET A 285 -9.70 7.66 -30.01
CA MET A 285 -10.97 7.23 -29.43
C MET A 285 -12.13 7.63 -30.33
N SER A 286 -13.15 6.79 -30.40
CA SER A 286 -14.45 7.14 -30.96
C SER A 286 -15.28 7.97 -29.97
N ASP A 287 -16.25 8.73 -30.47
CA ASP A 287 -17.14 9.55 -29.62
C ASP A 287 -17.87 8.71 -28.55
N GLU A 288 -18.31 7.50 -28.91
CA GLU A 288 -18.93 6.55 -27.96
C GLU A 288 -17.98 6.21 -26.82
N GLN A 289 -16.71 5.94 -27.12
CA GLN A 289 -15.70 5.65 -26.09
C GLN A 289 -15.43 6.87 -25.22
N ILE A 290 -15.34 8.06 -25.82
CA ILE A 290 -15.12 9.31 -25.06
C ILE A 290 -16.29 9.51 -24.08
N GLN A 291 -17.53 9.35 -24.53
CA GLN A 291 -18.72 9.46 -23.68
C GLN A 291 -18.76 8.40 -22.58
N GLN A 292 -18.46 7.14 -22.90
CA GLN A 292 -18.41 6.05 -21.92
C GLN A 292 -17.41 6.35 -20.80
N TRP A 293 -16.19 6.77 -21.15
CA TRP A 293 -15.15 7.06 -20.15
C TRP A 293 -15.45 8.37 -19.40
N ARG A 294 -16.05 9.39 -20.02
CA ARG A 294 -16.55 10.58 -19.33
C ARG A 294 -17.64 10.24 -18.31
N ALA A 295 -18.55 9.30 -18.61
CA ALA A 295 -19.59 8.84 -17.68
C ALA A 295 -19.01 8.15 -16.43
N LEU A 296 -17.79 7.60 -16.52
CA LEU A 296 -17.03 7.07 -15.37
C LEU A 296 -16.32 8.16 -14.56
N GLY A 297 -16.41 9.43 -14.98
CA GLY A 297 -15.72 10.57 -14.37
C GLY A 297 -14.29 10.79 -14.87
N THR A 298 -13.86 10.08 -15.92
CA THR A 298 -12.47 10.10 -16.40
C THR A 298 -11.99 11.51 -16.74
N ARG A 299 -10.82 11.88 -16.22
CA ARG A 299 -10.11 13.10 -16.58
C ARG A 299 -9.14 12.83 -17.72
N PHE A 300 -9.38 13.46 -18.86
CA PHE A 300 -8.43 13.47 -19.96
C PHE A 300 -7.44 14.60 -19.75
N ILE A 301 -6.16 14.28 -19.72
CA ILE A 301 -5.09 15.21 -19.37
C ILE A 301 -4.04 15.23 -20.47
N GLN A 302 -3.77 16.41 -21.01
CA GLN A 302 -2.64 16.66 -21.88
C GLN A 302 -1.51 17.29 -21.06
N VAL A 303 -0.37 16.60 -21.01
CA VAL A 303 0.84 17.09 -20.36
C VAL A 303 1.75 17.70 -21.40
N VAL A 304 2.19 18.93 -21.16
CA VAL A 304 3.15 19.65 -22.00
C VAL A 304 4.29 20.18 -21.15
N PRO A 305 5.46 20.52 -21.74
CA PRO A 305 6.42 21.39 -21.06
C PRO A 305 5.73 22.66 -20.57
N GLU A 306 6.04 23.12 -19.36
CA GLU A 306 5.36 24.29 -18.76
C GLU A 306 5.39 25.53 -19.67
N VAL A 307 6.49 25.76 -20.37
CA VAL A 307 6.66 26.86 -21.34
C VAL A 307 5.71 26.78 -22.54
N GLN A 308 5.07 25.63 -22.78
CA GLN A 308 4.13 25.40 -23.89
C GLN A 308 2.66 25.40 -23.44
N ILE A 309 2.36 25.66 -22.16
CA ILE A 309 0.99 25.53 -21.63
C ILE A 309 -0.02 26.44 -22.38
N HIS A 310 0.41 27.64 -22.76
CA HIS A 310 -0.40 28.62 -23.51
C HIS A 310 -0.14 28.61 -25.02
N THR A 311 0.68 27.69 -25.53
CA THR A 311 0.92 27.60 -26.98
C THR A 311 -0.33 27.07 -27.68
N ALA A 312 -0.65 27.65 -28.85
CA ALA A 312 -1.66 27.12 -29.75
C ALA A 312 -1.23 25.71 -30.21
N GLN A 313 -1.89 24.70 -29.68
CA GLN A 313 -1.71 23.27 -29.96
C GLN A 313 -3.10 22.63 -29.94
N ASP A 314 -3.21 21.37 -30.39
CA ASP A 314 -4.42 20.54 -30.31
C ASP A 314 -4.92 20.42 -28.86
N ASN A 315 -5.65 21.44 -28.40
CA ASN A 315 -6.47 21.40 -27.21
C ASN A 315 -7.86 21.00 -27.66
N HIS A 316 -8.41 19.96 -27.06
CA HIS A 316 -9.79 19.55 -27.32
C HIS A 316 -10.65 19.94 -26.13
N ASP A 317 -11.87 20.38 -26.40
CA ASP A 317 -12.81 20.77 -25.35
C ASP A 317 -13.02 19.64 -24.33
N GLY A 318 -12.83 19.99 -23.05
CA GLY A 318 -12.93 19.07 -21.92
C GLY A 318 -11.67 18.24 -21.63
N VAL A 319 -10.54 18.53 -22.28
CA VAL A 319 -9.22 18.02 -21.88
C VAL A 319 -8.55 19.03 -20.95
N LEU A 320 -8.07 18.57 -19.80
CA LEU A 320 -7.28 19.40 -18.89
C LEU A 320 -5.84 19.46 -19.37
N ARG A 321 -5.32 20.66 -19.65
CA ARG A 321 -3.92 20.85 -19.97
C ARG A 321 -3.11 21.16 -18.71
N VAL A 322 -1.97 20.50 -18.56
CA VAL A 322 -1.06 20.71 -17.43
C VAL A 322 0.39 20.83 -17.89
N GLY A 323 1.13 21.73 -17.24
CA GLY A 323 2.57 21.93 -17.42
C GLY A 323 3.40 21.04 -16.51
N ASP A 324 4.42 20.36 -17.06
CA ASP A 324 5.43 19.62 -16.29
C ASP A 324 6.57 20.54 -15.83
N THR A 325 6.37 21.22 -14.71
CA THR A 325 7.33 22.17 -14.10
C THR A 325 8.67 21.50 -13.76
N GLN A 326 8.63 20.22 -13.35
CA GLN A 326 9.80 19.54 -12.78
C GLN A 326 10.50 18.59 -13.77
N GLY A 327 9.96 18.46 -15.00
CA GLY A 327 10.45 17.47 -15.98
C GLY A 327 10.25 16.01 -15.54
N ARG A 328 9.45 15.76 -14.51
CA ARG A 328 9.29 14.42 -13.91
C ARG A 328 8.38 13.55 -14.76
N LEU A 329 7.34 14.14 -15.36
CA LEU A 329 6.47 13.42 -16.30
C LEU A 329 7.24 13.12 -17.58
N ARG A 330 7.97 14.09 -18.13
CA ARG A 330 8.88 13.87 -19.26
C ARG A 330 9.81 12.68 -19.02
N SER A 331 10.49 12.68 -17.87
CA SER A 331 11.48 11.65 -17.51
C SER A 331 10.84 10.28 -17.34
N TRP A 332 9.61 10.22 -16.81
CA TRP A 332 8.87 8.98 -16.66
C TRP A 332 8.42 8.42 -18.02
N PHE A 333 7.82 9.25 -18.87
CA PHE A 333 7.40 8.84 -20.22
C PHE A 333 8.59 8.44 -21.10
N ALA A 334 9.74 9.11 -20.97
CA ALA A 334 10.96 8.76 -21.71
C ALA A 334 11.52 7.36 -21.38
N GLN A 335 11.15 6.77 -20.24
CA GLN A 335 11.56 5.41 -19.85
C GLN A 335 10.64 4.32 -20.41
N HIS A 336 9.57 4.69 -21.11
CA HIS A 336 8.52 3.79 -21.55
C HIS A 336 8.17 4.01 -23.03
N ASN A 337 7.92 2.92 -23.76
CA ASN A 337 7.49 2.98 -25.16
C ASN A 337 5.98 3.28 -25.26
N ALA A 338 5.52 4.31 -24.58
CA ALA A 338 4.12 4.74 -24.56
C ALA A 338 4.07 6.26 -24.39
N SER A 339 3.10 6.90 -25.03
CA SER A 339 2.84 8.34 -24.85
C SER A 339 1.56 8.61 -24.05
N LEU A 340 0.78 7.55 -23.76
CA LEU A 340 -0.47 7.61 -23.00
C LEU A 340 -0.46 6.60 -21.84
N VAL A 341 -1.00 7.04 -20.71
CA VAL A 341 -1.22 6.24 -19.52
C VAL A 341 -2.68 6.30 -19.14
N VAL A 342 -3.29 5.13 -18.93
CA VAL A 342 -4.62 5.01 -18.32
C VAL A 342 -4.43 4.68 -16.86
N MET A 343 -4.86 5.58 -15.98
CA MET A 343 -4.71 5.48 -14.54
C MET A 343 -6.06 5.26 -13.86
N ARG A 344 -6.06 4.37 -12.87
CA ARG A 344 -7.22 4.07 -12.02
C ARG A 344 -7.43 5.13 -10.93
N PRO A 345 -8.63 5.16 -10.32
CA PRO A 345 -8.91 5.99 -9.14
C PRO A 345 -7.93 5.77 -7.99
N ASP A 346 -7.38 4.56 -7.82
CA ASP A 346 -6.39 4.24 -6.79
C ASP A 346 -4.93 4.50 -7.21
N ARG A 347 -4.72 5.24 -8.30
CA ARG A 347 -3.41 5.71 -8.81
C ARG A 347 -2.49 4.64 -9.36
N PHE A 348 -3.01 3.45 -9.58
CA PHE A 348 -2.30 2.41 -10.33
C PHE A 348 -2.48 2.59 -11.83
N VAL A 349 -1.40 2.37 -12.58
CA VAL A 349 -1.43 2.33 -14.04
C VAL A 349 -2.22 1.08 -14.46
N ALA A 350 -3.39 1.28 -15.04
CA ALA A 350 -4.20 0.18 -15.59
C ALA A 350 -3.71 -0.25 -16.97
N ALA A 351 -3.25 0.69 -17.80
CA ALA A 351 -2.74 0.39 -19.12
C ALA A 351 -1.81 1.49 -19.62
N THR A 352 -0.99 1.17 -20.61
CA THR A 352 -0.21 2.12 -21.40
C THR A 352 -0.55 1.96 -22.87
N ALA A 353 -0.51 3.05 -23.62
CA ALA A 353 -0.84 3.04 -25.05
C ALA A 353 -0.08 4.13 -25.81
N ILE A 354 -0.18 4.06 -27.13
CA ILE A 354 0.06 5.18 -28.05
C ILE A 354 -1.29 5.61 -28.64
N PRO A 355 -1.43 6.81 -29.24
CA PRO A 355 -2.72 7.31 -29.69
C PRO A 355 -3.43 6.31 -30.62
N GLN A 356 -2.70 5.67 -31.52
CA GLN A 356 -3.21 4.69 -32.49
C GLN A 356 -3.83 3.44 -31.83
N THR A 357 -3.37 3.04 -30.64
CA THR A 357 -3.83 1.82 -29.97
C THR A 357 -4.76 2.08 -28.79
N LEU A 358 -4.93 3.35 -28.39
CA LEU A 358 -5.68 3.73 -27.19
C LEU A 358 -7.10 3.16 -27.18
N GLY A 359 -7.88 3.36 -28.24
CA GLY A 359 -9.26 2.87 -28.31
C GLY A 359 -9.36 1.35 -28.12
N LYS A 360 -8.47 0.57 -28.74
CA LYS A 360 -8.43 -0.90 -28.57
C LYS A 360 -8.07 -1.27 -27.13
N THR A 361 -7.10 -0.58 -26.54
CA THR A 361 -6.66 -0.82 -25.15
C THR A 361 -7.77 -0.49 -24.15
N LEU A 362 -8.49 0.61 -24.35
CA LEU A 362 -9.63 0.99 -23.51
C LEU A 362 -10.79 0.00 -23.62
N ASN A 363 -11.06 -0.57 -24.80
CA ASN A 363 -12.07 -1.62 -24.96
C ASN A 363 -11.68 -2.90 -24.21
N LYS A 364 -10.42 -3.33 -24.31
CA LYS A 364 -9.90 -4.45 -23.52
C LYS A 364 -10.04 -4.17 -22.02
N LEU A 365 -9.66 -2.97 -21.58
CA LEU A 365 -9.71 -2.58 -20.17
C LEU A 365 -11.15 -2.55 -19.65
N ALA A 366 -12.07 -1.98 -20.42
CA ALA A 366 -13.51 -1.98 -20.11
C ALA A 366 -14.06 -3.40 -19.99
N SER A 367 -13.63 -4.32 -20.86
CA SER A 367 -14.00 -5.74 -20.78
C SER A 367 -13.45 -6.41 -19.52
N VAL A 368 -12.17 -6.21 -19.20
CA VAL A 368 -11.54 -6.78 -17.99
C VAL A 368 -12.18 -6.24 -16.72
N MET A 369 -12.55 -4.97 -16.72
CA MET A 369 -13.27 -4.31 -15.63
C MET A 369 -14.77 -4.60 -15.63
N THR A 370 -15.28 -5.31 -16.64
CA THR A 370 -16.71 -5.63 -16.82
C THR A 370 -17.62 -4.41 -16.76
N LEU A 371 -17.19 -3.31 -17.38
CA LEU A 371 -17.94 -2.06 -17.41
C LEU A 371 -19.25 -2.23 -18.19
N THR A 372 -20.32 -1.61 -17.70
CA THR A 372 -21.61 -1.60 -18.39
C THR A 372 -21.60 -0.57 -19.51
N ARG A 373 -22.37 -0.83 -20.57
CA ARG A 373 -22.60 0.16 -21.63
C ARG A 373 -23.83 1.00 -21.27
N PRO A 374 -23.81 2.32 -21.53
CA PRO A 374 -24.92 3.22 -21.18
C PRO A 374 -26.31 2.76 -21.66
N ASP A 375 -26.41 2.02 -22.76
CA ASP A 375 -27.70 1.71 -23.41
C ASP A 375 -28.14 0.23 -23.35
N ALA A 376 -27.36 -0.68 -22.78
CA ALA A 376 -27.65 -2.13 -22.90
C ALA A 376 -28.53 -2.71 -21.77
N ASP A 377 -28.55 -2.10 -20.58
CA ASP A 377 -29.08 -2.77 -19.37
C ASP A 377 -30.38 -2.17 -18.79
N VAL A 378 -31.00 -1.19 -19.45
CA VAL A 378 -32.33 -0.66 -19.02
C VAL A 378 -33.47 -1.66 -19.31
N LEU A 379 -33.24 -2.68 -20.15
CA LEU A 379 -34.26 -3.68 -20.52
C LEU A 379 -34.23 -4.97 -19.69
N SER A 380 -33.24 -5.20 -18.82
CA SER A 380 -33.14 -6.44 -18.01
C SER A 380 -33.65 -6.31 -16.57
N LYS A 381 -34.17 -5.13 -16.19
CA LYS A 381 -34.84 -4.90 -14.92
C LYS A 381 -36.25 -4.34 -15.13
N ARG A 382 -37.13 -5.19 -15.65
CA ARG A 382 -38.58 -5.13 -15.41
C ARG A 382 -39.07 -6.51 -15.02
#